data_AF-A0A9D7IEK2-F1
#
_entry.id   AF-A0A9D7IEK2-F1
#
_cell.length_a   1.000
_cell.length_b   1.000
_cell.length_c   1.000
_cell.angle_alpha   90.00
_cell.angle_beta   90.00
_cell.angle_gamma   90.00
#
_symmetry.space_group_name_H-M   'P 1'
#
loop_
_entity.id
_entity.type
_entity.pdbx_description
1 polymer ?
#
loop_
_entity_poly.entity_id
_entity_poly.type
_entity_poly.pdbx_seq_one_letter_code
_entity_poly.pdbx_strand_id
1 'polypeptide(L)'
;MGTVPDGYWATRNLLEKFPEVDGIIVGTNSLARGAVYALEESGRRVPEDVALVTFDDNLMNVVEEPMITALRLPIDEMVSSALRKLIKLIEGSDVDVLHRHIEPELIIRQSCGALSAERSYSYQFKEASNHAAFAGSR
;
A
#
# COMPACT_ATOMS: atom_id res chain seq x y z
N MET A 1 -15.76 3.25 10.47
CA MET A 1 -14.78 2.73 9.49
C MET A 1 -15.52 2.47 8.19
N GLY A 2 -14.91 2.75 7.03
CA GLY A 2 -15.53 2.51 5.73
C GLY A 2 -15.71 1.02 5.45
N THR A 3 -16.78 0.68 4.72
CA THR A 3 -17.18 -0.68 4.36
C THR A 3 -16.82 -1.02 2.91
N VAL A 4 -17.04 -2.28 2.52
CA VAL A 4 -16.84 -2.71 1.11
C VAL A 4 -17.74 -1.93 0.15
N PRO A 5 -19.06 -1.77 0.39
CA PRO A 5 -19.91 -0.91 -0.44
C PRO A 5 -19.43 0.54 -0.55
N ASP A 6 -18.91 1.12 0.54
CA ASP A 6 -18.40 2.49 0.52
C ASP A 6 -17.20 2.63 -0.44
N GLY A 7 -16.28 1.67 -0.40
CA GLY A 7 -15.12 1.63 -1.29
C GLY A 7 -15.50 1.47 -2.76
N TYR A 8 -16.50 0.63 -3.03
CA TYR A 8 -17.05 0.44 -4.37
C TYR A 8 -17.64 1.75 -4.93
N TRP A 9 -18.58 2.36 -4.22
CA TRP A 9 -19.27 3.56 -4.72
C TRP A 9 -18.36 4.76 -4.81
N ALA A 10 -17.43 4.94 -3.86
CA ALA A 10 -16.42 5.99 -3.93
C ALA A 10 -15.52 5.83 -5.16
N THR A 11 -15.09 4.60 -5.46
CA THR A 11 -14.25 4.31 -6.63
C THR A 11 -15.01 4.52 -7.93
N ARG A 12 -16.27 4.07 -8.03
CA ARG A 12 -17.13 4.37 -9.19
C ARG A 12 -17.27 5.87 -9.44
N ASN A 13 -17.55 6.64 -8.39
CA ASN A 13 -17.65 8.10 -8.50
C ASN A 13 -16.33 8.75 -8.91
N LEU A 14 -15.19 8.23 -8.41
CA LEU A 14 -13.86 8.71 -8.77
C LEU A 14 -13.59 8.49 -10.27
N LEU A 15 -13.86 7.29 -10.79
CA LEU A 15 -13.64 6.96 -12.20
C LEU A 15 -14.52 7.76 -13.15
N GLU A 16 -15.74 8.11 -12.73
CA GLU A 16 -16.63 8.99 -13.51
C GLU A 16 -16.10 10.42 -13.60
N LYS A 17 -15.52 10.94 -12.51
CA LYS A 17 -14.99 12.30 -12.44
C LYS A 17 -13.59 12.43 -13.04
N PHE A 18 -12.77 11.39 -12.91
CA PHE A 18 -11.37 11.36 -13.32
C PHE A 18 -11.08 10.06 -14.07
N PRO A 19 -11.51 9.93 -15.33
CA PRO A 19 -11.27 8.73 -16.14
C PRO A 19 -9.78 8.42 -16.36
N GLU A 20 -8.89 9.38 -16.20
CA GLU A 20 -7.45 9.25 -16.36
C GLU A 20 -6.73 8.75 -15.10
N VAL A 21 -7.43 8.53 -13.97
CA VAL A 21 -6.79 8.07 -12.74
C VAL A 21 -6.05 6.75 -12.96
N ASP A 22 -4.81 6.71 -12.51
CA ASP A 22 -3.87 5.59 -12.64
C ASP A 22 -3.46 5.00 -11.28
N GLY A 23 -3.93 5.59 -10.17
CA GLY A 23 -3.61 5.17 -8.82
C GLY A 23 -4.64 5.62 -7.79
N ILE A 24 -4.94 4.75 -6.83
CA ILE A 24 -5.87 5.00 -5.72
C ILE A 24 -5.20 4.62 -4.41
N ILE A 25 -5.36 5.48 -3.40
CA ILE A 25 -5.01 5.16 -2.01
C ILE A 25 -6.29 5.13 -1.18
N VAL A 26 -6.49 4.06 -0.43
CA VAL A 26 -7.66 3.86 0.43
C VAL A 26 -7.28 3.75 1.90
N GLY A 27 -8.20 4.10 2.79
CA GLY A 27 -7.91 4.20 4.22
C GLY A 27 -8.02 2.89 5.01
N THR A 28 -8.65 1.85 4.45
CA THR A 28 -8.87 0.56 5.12
C THR A 28 -8.92 -0.58 4.12
N ASN A 29 -8.66 -1.79 4.61
CA ASN A 29 -8.72 -3.02 3.82
C ASN A 29 -10.12 -3.31 3.23
N SER A 30 -11.20 -2.95 3.95
CA SER A 30 -12.57 -3.08 3.42
C SER A 30 -12.83 -2.13 2.25
N LEU A 31 -12.33 -0.89 2.32
CA LEU A 31 -12.41 0.04 1.21
C LEU A 31 -11.58 -0.46 0.01
N ALA A 32 -10.42 -1.06 0.26
CA ALA A 32 -9.57 -1.66 -0.78
C ALA A 32 -10.32 -2.75 -1.56
N ARG A 33 -10.97 -3.69 -0.85
CA ARG A 33 -11.79 -4.72 -1.51
C ARG A 33 -12.91 -4.11 -2.35
N GLY A 34 -13.59 -3.09 -1.84
CA GLY A 34 -14.63 -2.38 -2.58
C GLY A 34 -14.09 -1.70 -3.85
N ALA A 35 -12.91 -1.09 -3.75
CA ALA A 35 -12.22 -0.46 -4.88
C ALA A 35 -11.83 -1.48 -5.95
N VAL A 36 -11.31 -2.65 -5.56
CA VAL A 36 -11.01 -3.75 -6.50
C VAL A 36 -12.26 -4.14 -7.28
N TYR A 37 -13.39 -4.37 -6.61
CA TYR A 37 -14.65 -4.71 -7.29
C TYR A 37 -15.10 -3.64 -8.29
N ALA A 38 -15.02 -2.36 -7.91
CA ALA A 38 -15.41 -1.27 -8.81
C ALA A 38 -14.48 -1.16 -10.02
N LEU A 39 -13.18 -1.40 -9.85
CA LEU A 39 -12.18 -1.40 -10.91
C LEU A 39 -12.42 -2.56 -11.88
N GLU A 40 -12.59 -3.77 -11.38
CA GLU A 40 -12.91 -4.96 -12.17
C GLU A 40 -14.18 -4.77 -13.00
N GLU A 41 -15.28 -4.30 -12.39
CA GLU A 41 -16.54 -4.03 -13.10
C GLU A 41 -16.42 -2.88 -14.13
N SER A 42 -15.49 -1.96 -13.92
CA SER A 42 -15.20 -0.90 -14.90
C SER A 42 -14.26 -1.36 -16.02
N GLY A 43 -13.81 -2.61 -16.00
CA GLY A 43 -12.87 -3.17 -16.97
C GLY A 43 -11.42 -2.68 -16.78
N ARG A 44 -11.08 -2.14 -15.60
CA ARG A 44 -9.73 -1.70 -15.26
C ARG A 44 -9.01 -2.77 -14.45
N ARG A 45 -7.77 -3.05 -14.82
CA ARG A 45 -6.89 -4.01 -14.16
C ARG A 45 -6.05 -3.34 -13.08
N VAL A 46 -5.83 -4.07 -12.00
CA VAL A 46 -4.92 -3.70 -10.92
C VAL A 46 -3.71 -4.64 -10.98
N PRO A 47 -2.47 -4.15 -11.09
CA PRO A 47 -2.04 -2.74 -11.07
C PRO A 47 -1.96 -2.05 -12.45
N GLU A 48 -2.21 -2.73 -13.56
CA GLU A 48 -1.79 -2.27 -14.89
C GLU A 48 -2.47 -0.99 -15.36
N ASP A 49 -3.77 -0.84 -15.07
CA ASP A 49 -4.55 0.32 -15.48
C ASP A 49 -4.74 1.29 -14.29
N VAL A 50 -4.88 0.76 -13.07
CA VAL A 50 -4.96 1.54 -11.83
C VAL A 50 -4.23 0.83 -10.70
N ALA A 51 -3.19 1.45 -10.16
CA ALA A 51 -2.52 1.01 -8.95
C ALA A 51 -3.40 1.21 -7.71
N LEU A 52 -3.28 0.32 -6.72
CA LEU A 52 -4.03 0.40 -5.47
C LEU A 52 -3.11 0.20 -4.26
N VAL A 53 -3.22 1.09 -3.27
CA VAL A 53 -2.53 1.00 -1.99
C VAL A 53 -3.52 1.24 -0.86
N THR A 54 -3.39 0.51 0.25
CA THR A 54 -4.22 0.73 1.45
C THR A 54 -3.39 1.20 2.64
N PHE A 55 -3.97 2.03 3.49
CA PHE A 55 -3.54 2.17 4.88
C PHE A 55 -4.15 1.02 5.69
N ASP A 56 -3.38 0.43 6.62
CA ASP A 56 -3.68 -0.80 7.38
C ASP A 56 -3.25 -2.08 6.65
N ASP A 57 -2.41 -2.89 7.31
CA ASP A 57 -1.95 -4.17 6.75
C ASP A 57 -2.48 -5.33 7.58
N ASN A 58 -3.35 -6.15 6.98
CA ASN A 58 -3.88 -7.34 7.62
C ASN A 58 -3.91 -8.54 6.66
N LEU A 59 -4.42 -9.68 7.13
CA LEU A 59 -4.45 -10.93 6.36
C LEU A 59 -5.19 -10.79 5.03
N MET A 60 -6.19 -9.91 4.94
CA MET A 60 -6.93 -9.69 3.69
C MET A 60 -5.97 -9.36 2.55
N ASN A 61 -5.02 -8.46 2.77
CA ASN A 61 -4.08 -7.99 1.75
C ASN A 61 -3.21 -9.10 1.13
N VAL A 62 -3.13 -10.27 1.76
CA VAL A 62 -2.37 -11.43 1.26
C VAL A 62 -3.26 -12.44 0.54
N VAL A 63 -4.57 -12.42 0.77
CA VAL A 63 -5.55 -13.33 0.15
C VAL A 63 -6.41 -12.65 -0.93
N GLU A 64 -6.28 -11.33 -1.08
CA GLU A 64 -6.78 -10.60 -2.25
C GLU A 64 -6.04 -11.02 -3.53
N GLU A 65 -6.73 -10.91 -4.67
CA GLU A 65 -6.14 -11.04 -5.99
C GLU A 65 -6.44 -9.75 -6.77
N PRO A 66 -5.44 -8.90 -7.04
CA PRO A 66 -4.02 -9.02 -6.64
C PRO A 66 -3.78 -8.80 -5.14
N MET A 67 -2.68 -9.33 -4.61
CA MET A 67 -2.26 -9.02 -3.24
C MET A 67 -2.01 -7.51 -3.07
N ILE A 68 -2.61 -6.92 -2.03
CA ILE A 68 -2.69 -5.48 -1.85
C ILE A 68 -1.44 -4.92 -1.15
N THR A 69 -0.80 -3.94 -1.78
CA THR A 69 0.28 -3.13 -1.19
C THR A 69 -0.28 -2.27 -0.08
N ALA A 70 0.38 -2.23 1.07
CA ALA A 70 -0.17 -1.57 2.25
C ALA A 70 0.88 -0.78 3.02
N LEU A 71 0.46 0.35 3.60
CA LEU A 71 1.21 1.02 4.65
C LEU A 71 0.84 0.39 6.01
N ARG A 72 1.72 -0.46 6.54
CA ARG A 72 1.57 -1.13 7.82
C ARG A 72 1.88 -0.17 8.96
N LEU A 73 0.90 0.04 9.82
CA LEU A 73 1.08 0.81 11.04
C LEU A 73 1.63 -0.10 12.16
N PRO A 74 2.64 0.34 12.93
CA PRO A 74 3.18 -0.41 14.06
C PRO A 74 2.25 -0.31 15.29
N ILE A 75 1.04 -0.87 15.17
CA ILE A 75 -0.02 -0.77 16.19
C ILE A 75 0.45 -1.27 17.55
N ASP A 76 1.19 -2.37 17.60
CA ASP A 76 1.71 -2.93 18.86
C ASP A 76 2.62 -1.93 19.59
N GLU A 77 3.49 -1.22 18.87
CA GLU A 77 4.36 -0.20 19.44
C GLU A 77 3.56 1.02 19.88
N MET A 78 2.59 1.46 19.06
CA MET A 78 1.70 2.57 19.39
C MET A 78 0.94 2.30 20.69
N VAL A 79 0.32 1.12 20.80
CA VAL A 79 -0.45 0.70 21.99
C VAL A 79 0.47 0.54 23.20
N SER A 80 1.61 -0.14 23.06
CA SER A 80 2.56 -0.32 24.15
C SER A 80 3.13 1.01 24.65
N SER A 81 3.36 1.96 23.76
CA SER A 81 3.80 3.31 24.10
C SER A 81 2.68 4.09 24.83
N ALA A 82 1.44 4.03 24.33
CA ALA A 82 0.30 4.70 24.94
C ALA A 82 -0.02 4.16 26.34
N LEU A 83 -0.07 2.84 26.51
CA LEU A 83 -0.37 2.19 27.79
C LEU A 83 0.70 2.48 28.84
N ARG A 84 1.99 2.44 28.48
CA ARG A 84 3.08 2.80 29.39
C ARG A 84 2.93 4.23 29.91
N LYS A 85 2.53 5.18 29.06
CA LYS A 85 2.29 6.57 29.46
C LYS A 85 1.06 6.69 30.35
N LEU A 86 -0.02 5.99 30.01
CA LEU A 86 -1.25 5.97 30.81
C LEU A 86 -0.99 5.47 32.23
N ILE A 87 -0.23 4.38 32.39
CA ILE A 87 0.14 3.83 33.70
C ILE A 87 0.92 4.86 34.52
N LYS A 88 1.94 5.51 33.94
CA LYS A 88 2.70 6.58 34.62
C LYS A 88 1.80 7.72 35.11
N LEU A 89 0.85 8.16 34.28
CA LEU A 89 -0.10 9.21 34.64
C LEU A 89 -1.01 8.79 35.80
N ILE A 90 -1.49 7.54 35.80
CA ILE A 90 -2.29 6.97 36.89
C ILE A 90 -1.49 6.92 38.20
N GLU A 91 -0.20 6.62 38.11
CA GLU A 91 0.73 6.58 39.27
C GLU A 91 1.19 7.99 39.72
N GLY A 92 0.69 9.06 39.09
CA GLY A 92 1.08 10.44 39.42
C GLY A 92 2.50 10.81 38.99
N SER A 93 3.10 10.03 38.08
CA SER A 93 4.40 10.32 37.50
C SER A 93 4.29 11.23 36.27
N ASP A 94 5.29 12.07 36.07
CA ASP A 94 5.40 12.85 34.83
C ASP A 94 5.69 11.96 33.61
N VAL A 95 5.20 12.40 32.45
CA VAL A 95 5.45 11.79 31.14
C VAL A 95 6.16 12.79 30.23
N ASP A 96 7.41 12.49 29.89
CA ASP A 96 8.33 13.42 29.19
C ASP A 96 7.82 13.90 27.82
N VAL A 97 7.08 13.05 27.08
CA VAL A 97 6.61 13.37 25.74
C VAL A 97 5.22 12.77 25.50
N LEU A 98 4.19 13.62 25.33
CA LEU A 98 2.84 13.16 24.96
C LEU A 98 2.79 12.62 23.51
N HIS A 99 3.48 13.28 22.58
CA HIS A 99 3.47 12.94 21.16
C HIS A 99 4.73 12.18 20.71
N ARG A 100 4.58 10.91 20.28
CA ARG A 100 5.69 10.11 19.74
C ARG A 100 5.42 9.80 18.27
N HIS A 101 6.37 10.12 17.40
CA HIS A 101 6.36 9.63 16.01
C HIS A 101 6.79 8.18 15.98
N ILE A 102 6.04 7.33 15.27
CA ILE A 102 6.41 5.94 15.03
C ILE A 102 6.27 5.72 13.53
N GLU A 103 7.37 5.33 12.89
CA GLU A 103 7.43 5.21 11.44
C GLU A 103 6.60 4.02 10.95
N PRO A 104 5.71 4.23 9.96
CA PRO A 104 5.04 3.13 9.30
C PRO A 104 5.98 2.38 8.33
N GLU A 105 5.62 1.14 8.01
CA GLU A 105 6.36 0.31 7.06
C GLU A 105 5.54 0.15 5.76
N LEU A 106 6.12 0.44 4.59
CA LEU A 106 5.48 0.17 3.30
C LEU A 106 5.73 -1.28 2.89
N ILE A 107 4.67 -2.07 2.87
CA ILE A 107 4.68 -3.47 2.44
C ILE A 107 4.28 -3.56 0.97
N ILE A 108 5.27 -3.66 0.10
CA ILE A 108 5.08 -3.77 -1.35
C ILE A 108 4.54 -5.16 -1.71
N ARG A 109 3.43 -5.18 -2.46
CA ARG A 109 2.84 -6.40 -3.04
C ARG A 109 2.50 -6.18 -4.52
N GLN A 110 1.51 -6.90 -5.04
CA GLN A 110 1.20 -6.94 -6.48
C GLN A 110 0.41 -5.70 -6.95
N SER A 111 -0.42 -5.12 -6.10
CA SER A 111 -1.40 -4.11 -6.50
C SER A 111 -0.87 -2.72 -6.88
N CYS A 112 0.42 -2.43 -6.72
CA CYS A 112 1.00 -1.11 -7.00
C CYS A 112 1.97 -1.08 -8.19
N GLY A 113 2.20 -2.21 -8.87
CA GLY A 113 3.08 -2.29 -10.04
C GLY A 113 4.59 -2.24 -9.76
N ALA A 114 5.02 -1.95 -8.53
CA ALA A 114 6.44 -1.86 -8.17
C ALA A 114 7.22 -3.17 -8.46
N LEU A 115 6.60 -4.34 -8.23
CA LEU A 115 7.23 -5.64 -8.49
C LEU A 115 7.41 -5.93 -10.00
N SER A 116 6.56 -5.35 -10.85
CA SER A 116 6.69 -5.43 -12.31
C SER A 116 7.81 -4.52 -12.83
N ALA A 117 8.02 -3.38 -12.18
CA ALA A 117 9.12 -2.46 -12.47
C ALA A 117 10.50 -3.06 -12.14
N GLU A 118 10.65 -3.76 -11.00
CA GLU A 118 11.91 -4.43 -10.64
C GLU A 118 12.35 -5.51 -11.63
N ARG A 119 11.38 -6.28 -12.18
CA ARG A 119 11.67 -7.25 -13.24
C ARG A 119 12.14 -6.57 -14.53
N SER A 120 11.55 -5.43 -14.89
CA SER A 120 11.92 -4.69 -16.08
C SER A 120 13.30 -4.03 -15.94
N TYR A 121 13.61 -3.47 -14.76
CA TYR A 121 14.91 -2.86 -14.46
C TYR A 121 16.05 -3.89 -14.44
N SER A 122 15.81 -5.06 -13.83
CA SER A 122 16.81 -6.14 -13.80
C SER A 122 17.07 -6.76 -15.19
N TYR A 123 16.08 -6.78 -16.08
CA TYR A 123 16.27 -7.17 -17.49
C TYR A 123 17.09 -6.15 -18.28
N GLN A 124 16.76 -4.86 -18.18
CA GLN A 124 17.50 -3.80 -18.85
C GLN A 124 18.98 -3.76 -18.40
N PHE A 125 19.26 -4.01 -17.12
CA PHE A 125 20.63 -4.11 -16.61
C PHE A 125 21.40 -5.32 -17.14
N LYS A 126 20.73 -6.48 -17.31
CA LYS A 126 21.34 -7.68 -17.91
C LYS A 126 21.66 -7.49 -19.39
N GLU A 127 20.79 -6.87 -20.17
CA GLU A 127 21.05 -6.58 -21.59
C GLU A 127 22.18 -5.55 -21.78
N ALA A 128 22.20 -4.49 -20.97
CA ALA A 128 23.27 -3.50 -20.98
C ALA A 128 24.64 -4.11 -20.61
N SER A 129 24.65 -5.04 -19.64
CA SER A 129 25.87 -5.74 -19.23
C SER A 129 26.36 -6.74 -20.29
N ASN A 130 25.46 -7.40 -21.01
CA ASN A 130 25.81 -8.32 -22.10
C ASN A 130 26.35 -7.60 -23.35
N HIS A 131 25.89 -6.37 -23.65
CA HIS A 131 26.44 -5.57 -24.75
C HIS A 131 27.83 -5.00 -24.44
N ALA A 132 28.12 -4.68 -23.18
CA ALA A 132 29.45 -4.22 -22.78
C ALA A 132 30.54 -5.32 -22.88
N ALA A 133 30.15 -6.60 -22.80
CA ALA A 133 31.09 -7.72 -22.87
C ALA A 133 31.58 -8.05 -24.29
N PHE A 134 30.93 -7.54 -25.35
CA PHE A 134 31.27 -7.86 -26.76
C PHE A 134 32.08 -6.77 -27.48
N ALA A 135 32.33 -5.63 -26.85
CA ALA A 135 33.04 -4.49 -27.46
C ALA A 135 34.54 -4.42 -27.14
N GLY A 136 35.11 -5.42 -26.45
CA GLY A 136 36.48 -5.40 -25.92
C GLY A 136 37.52 -6.26 -26.63
N SER A 137 37.26 -6.80 -27.83
CA SER A 137 38.22 -7.65 -28.55
C SER A 137 38.55 -7.12 -29.95
N ARG A 138 39.31 -6.03 -30.01
CA ARG A 138 40.17 -5.69 -31.17
C ARG A 138 41.45 -5.01 -30.71
#